data_AF-A0AAJ2G5U2-F1
#
_entry.id   AF-A0AAJ2G5U2-F1
#
_cell.length_a   1.000
_cell.length_b   1.000
_cell.length_c   1.000
_cell.angle_alpha   90.00
_cell.angle_beta   90.00
_cell.angle_gamma   90.00
#
_symmetry.space_group_name_H-M   'P 1'
#
loop_
_entity.id
_entity.type
_entity.pdbx_description
1 polymer ?
#
loop_
_entity_poly.entity_id
_entity_poly.type
_entity_poly.pdbx_seq_one_letter_code
_entity_poly.pdbx_strand_id
1 'polypeptide(L)'
;MTQDRLFQLLQQKESQHLEFKEATYSLPDNLFETVCAMLNGDGGDILLGVNDSGKITGIDASQLNKMMDDLASLSNNPTKISPAFLLFPRQHHVADKWLIHLHVPASSLIHRCSKTIYVRSSDGDFRVTEASQIAEIFNRKRIHYTESSVFPAFRFEDFNAALFPKLRNLIRSNNADHPWLALDNKQLLETAGLWKRDFLNGQEGYTLAAALLLGKDEVITQILPHFKIDAITRIRDTNRYDDRLYIQTNLIDAYEQLMGFVEKHLPDKFFLLRDQRISLRTSIFREIVANIIVHREYTNAQPCIFVIGKNYVETENANNPHGEGLINPDRFAPFPKNPTIAKFFIQLGRVDELGSGVLNVTRLTKQYAGKRKPEFTEGITFRAKIPIPIIKSDGASDGVNDGTIEGVIEGENDFLRIPNAASNTLSNARYNPRGNPIFCKGQLVPTLLIELVDRLIENSIINGELDELTNTGRIELIQIVFIVLDKAGQKAHEIASILQRSRPTIERQMRRAKALNIVRFLGPTKTGGYYITEYFENRLVKND
;
A
#
# COMPACT_ATOMS: atom_id res chain seq x y z
N MET A 1 16.58 -5.92 22.47
CA MET A 1 15.12 -5.88 22.61
C MET A 1 14.82 -5.31 23.98
N THR A 2 13.85 -4.41 24.11
CA THR A 2 13.43 -3.86 25.41
C THR A 2 12.55 -4.85 26.16
N GLN A 3 12.45 -4.75 27.50
CA GLN A 3 11.55 -5.60 28.29
C GLN A 3 10.08 -5.44 27.84
N ASP A 4 9.65 -4.22 27.50
CA ASP A 4 8.28 -3.97 27.02
C ASP A 4 7.95 -4.75 25.74
N ARG A 5 8.91 -4.81 24.79
CA ARG A 5 8.72 -5.58 23.55
C ARG A 5 8.67 -7.08 23.82
N LEU A 6 9.47 -7.58 24.76
CA LEU A 6 9.41 -8.99 25.18
C LEU A 6 8.03 -9.34 25.76
N PHE A 7 7.48 -8.50 26.64
CA PHE A 7 6.14 -8.70 27.19
C PHE A 7 5.05 -8.68 26.12
N GLN A 8 5.16 -7.80 25.12
CA GLN A 8 4.25 -7.80 23.97
C GLN A 8 4.32 -9.09 23.15
N LEU A 9 5.51 -9.68 22.96
CA LEU A 9 5.66 -10.95 22.25
C LEU A 9 5.04 -12.10 23.05
N LEU A 10 5.24 -12.14 24.37
CA LEU A 10 4.68 -13.17 25.26
C LEU A 10 3.14 -13.15 25.32
N GLN A 11 2.49 -12.04 24.96
CA GLN A 11 1.03 -11.95 24.87
C GLN A 11 0.47 -12.38 23.51
N GLN A 12 1.33 -12.60 22.52
CA GLN A 12 0.94 -13.06 21.19
C GLN A 12 0.89 -14.59 21.15
N LYS A 13 0.24 -15.11 20.11
CA LYS A 13 0.31 -16.53 19.76
C LYS A 13 1.44 -16.76 18.76
N GLU A 14 1.89 -17.99 18.66
CA GLU A 14 2.80 -18.39 17.60
C GLU A 14 2.24 -18.04 16.22
N SER A 15 3.15 -17.72 15.32
CA SER A 15 2.83 -17.26 13.98
C SER A 15 4.00 -17.52 13.04
N GLN A 16 3.87 -17.05 11.79
CA GLN A 16 4.94 -17.10 10.81
C GLN A 16 6.19 -16.33 11.25
N HIS A 17 6.04 -15.34 12.14
CA HIS A 17 7.13 -14.47 12.61
C HIS A 17 7.42 -14.61 14.10
N LEU A 18 6.76 -15.52 14.82
CA LEU A 18 6.96 -15.74 16.25
C LEU A 18 6.89 -17.23 16.58
N GLU A 19 7.95 -17.75 17.19
CA GLU A 19 8.04 -19.12 17.68
C GLU A 19 8.36 -19.14 19.18
N PHE A 20 7.69 -20.00 19.93
CA PHE A 20 8.03 -20.34 21.30
C PHE A 20 8.62 -21.75 21.34
N LYS A 21 9.71 -21.95 22.08
CA LYS A 21 10.22 -23.29 22.33
C LYS A 21 10.64 -23.47 23.78
N GLU A 22 10.29 -24.62 24.34
CA GLU A 22 10.81 -25.03 25.63
C GLU A 22 12.30 -25.36 25.51
N ALA A 23 13.11 -24.86 26.44
CA ALA A 23 14.57 -25.04 26.40
C ALA A 23 15.14 -25.12 27.82
N THR A 24 14.48 -25.84 28.72
CA THR A 24 14.82 -25.83 30.15
C THR A 24 16.26 -26.29 30.40
N TYR A 25 16.73 -27.34 29.73
CA TYR A 25 18.05 -27.94 29.96
C TYR A 25 18.94 -28.05 28.72
N SER A 26 18.37 -27.98 27.52
CA SER A 26 19.13 -28.02 26.26
C SER A 26 18.42 -27.24 25.16
N LEU A 27 19.14 -26.93 24.08
CA LEU A 27 18.53 -26.41 22.86
C LEU A 27 17.62 -27.47 22.21
N PRO A 28 16.45 -27.08 21.68
CA PRO A 28 15.59 -27.98 20.91
C PRO A 28 16.28 -28.46 19.63
N ASP A 29 16.08 -29.74 19.27
CA ASP A 29 16.69 -30.36 18.08
C ASP A 29 16.29 -29.67 16.77
N ASN A 30 15.02 -29.25 16.69
CA ASN A 30 14.44 -28.59 15.51
C ASN A 30 14.65 -27.07 15.48
N LEU A 31 15.34 -26.47 16.46
CA LEU A 31 15.53 -25.02 16.52
C LEU A 31 16.16 -24.45 15.24
N PHE A 32 17.16 -25.13 14.69
CA PHE A 32 17.83 -24.66 13.48
C PHE A 32 17.01 -24.91 12.20
N GLU A 33 16.01 -25.79 12.25
CA GLU A 33 15.02 -25.91 11.18
C GLU A 33 14.15 -24.64 11.14
N THR A 34 13.68 -24.19 12.30
CA THR A 34 12.96 -22.92 12.47
C THR A 34 13.80 -21.71 12.05
N VAL A 35 15.06 -21.64 12.49
CA VAL A 35 15.98 -20.57 12.07
C VAL A 35 16.13 -20.55 10.54
N CYS A 36 16.33 -21.72 9.92
CA CYS A 36 16.44 -21.84 8.47
C CYS A 36 15.15 -21.42 7.76
N ALA A 37 14.00 -21.83 8.29
CA ALA A 37 12.69 -21.48 7.77
C ALA A 37 12.43 -19.97 7.84
N MET A 38 12.76 -19.32 8.96
CA MET A 38 12.64 -17.87 9.13
C MET A 38 13.63 -17.09 8.25
N LEU A 39 14.88 -17.54 8.14
CA LEU A 39 15.83 -16.99 7.16
C LEU A 39 15.30 -17.10 5.73
N ASN A 40 14.55 -18.18 5.44
CA ASN A 40 13.95 -18.46 4.14
C ASN A 40 12.62 -17.78 3.82
N GLY A 41 11.91 -17.30 4.84
CA GLY A 41 10.72 -16.48 4.73
C GLY A 41 11.01 -15.02 5.06
N ASP A 42 10.10 -14.43 5.84
CA ASP A 42 10.09 -13.00 6.15
C ASP A 42 10.83 -12.65 7.46
N GLY A 43 11.56 -13.61 8.04
CA GLY A 43 12.17 -13.47 9.36
C GLY A 43 11.16 -13.57 10.51
N GLY A 44 11.65 -13.35 11.72
CA GLY A 44 10.86 -13.45 12.95
C GLY A 44 11.67 -13.43 14.23
N ASP A 45 10.98 -13.68 15.33
CA ASP A 45 11.51 -13.79 16.68
C ASP A 45 11.29 -15.21 17.22
N ILE A 46 12.29 -15.77 17.91
CA ILE A 46 12.18 -17.04 18.63
C ILE A 46 12.42 -16.78 20.11
N LEU A 47 11.52 -17.23 20.98
CA LEU A 47 11.68 -17.19 22.43
C LEU A 47 11.89 -18.60 22.98
N LEU A 48 13.07 -18.82 23.57
CA LEU A 48 13.42 -20.06 24.25
C LEU A 48 13.10 -19.95 25.75
N GLY A 49 12.56 -21.02 26.32
CA GLY A 49 12.05 -21.07 27.69
C GLY A 49 10.57 -20.68 27.81
N VAL A 50 9.82 -20.79 26.71
CA VAL A 50 8.38 -20.52 26.63
C VAL A 50 7.74 -21.71 25.93
N ASN A 51 6.60 -22.19 26.41
CA ASN A 51 5.85 -23.24 25.70
C ASN A 51 4.88 -22.65 24.66
N ASP A 52 4.29 -23.51 23.83
CA ASP A 52 3.39 -23.16 22.73
C ASP A 52 2.15 -22.35 23.17
N SER A 53 1.79 -22.43 24.46
CA SER A 53 0.68 -21.65 25.05
C SER A 53 1.10 -20.25 25.50
N GLY A 54 2.36 -19.85 25.30
CA GLY A 54 2.94 -18.59 25.77
C GLY A 54 3.31 -18.60 27.26
N LYS A 55 3.29 -19.76 27.93
CA LYS A 55 3.65 -19.88 29.35
C LYS A 55 5.16 -19.96 29.50
N ILE A 56 5.71 -19.13 30.39
CA ILE A 56 7.14 -19.09 30.72
C ILE A 56 7.53 -20.38 31.49
N THR A 57 8.29 -21.25 30.84
CA THR A 57 8.84 -22.48 31.42
C THR A 57 10.20 -22.23 32.03
N GLY A 58 11.01 -21.38 31.39
CA GLY A 58 12.32 -20.91 31.85
C GLY A 58 13.47 -21.82 31.44
N ILE A 59 14.67 -21.26 31.41
CA ILE A 59 15.94 -21.94 31.15
C ILE A 59 16.67 -22.08 32.48
N ASP A 60 17.25 -23.26 32.74
CA ASP A 60 18.08 -23.49 33.91
C ASP A 60 19.33 -22.60 33.88
N ALA A 61 19.59 -21.88 34.97
CA ALA A 61 20.67 -20.91 35.04
C ALA A 61 22.06 -21.53 34.80
N SER A 62 22.25 -22.83 35.12
CA SER A 62 23.51 -23.53 34.87
C SER A 62 23.76 -23.79 33.38
N GLN A 63 22.71 -23.83 32.55
CA GLN A 63 22.78 -24.10 31.12
C GLN A 63 22.77 -22.84 30.26
N LEU A 64 22.32 -21.70 30.80
CA LEU A 64 22.09 -20.46 30.06
C LEU A 64 23.30 -20.03 29.21
N ASN A 65 24.47 -19.90 29.83
CA ASN A 65 25.69 -19.45 29.12
C ASN A 65 26.11 -20.46 28.04
N LYS A 66 26.04 -21.76 28.35
CA LYS A 66 26.35 -22.82 27.39
C LYS A 66 25.42 -22.76 26.17
N MET A 67 24.12 -22.59 26.38
CA MET A 67 23.16 -22.46 25.29
C MET A 67 23.42 -21.22 24.42
N MET A 68 23.79 -20.09 25.02
CA MET A 68 24.16 -18.88 24.29
C MET A 68 25.37 -19.12 23.37
N ASP A 69 26.41 -19.77 23.88
CA ASP A 69 27.62 -20.12 23.13
C ASP A 69 27.32 -21.14 22.01
N ASP A 70 26.54 -22.18 22.33
CA ASP A 70 26.11 -23.20 21.37
C ASP A 70 25.29 -22.58 20.22
N LEU A 71 24.39 -21.64 20.51
CA LEU A 71 23.60 -20.92 19.51
C LEU A 71 24.48 -20.12 18.55
N ALA A 72 25.41 -19.33 19.09
CA ALA A 72 26.33 -18.54 18.27
C ALA A 72 27.22 -19.45 17.40
N SER A 73 27.79 -20.50 17.99
CA SER A 73 28.67 -21.46 17.32
C SER A 73 27.96 -22.25 16.21
N LEU A 74 26.80 -22.83 16.51
CA LEU A 74 26.03 -23.63 15.55
C LEU A 74 25.46 -22.78 14.41
N SER A 75 25.07 -21.53 14.68
CA SER A 75 24.57 -20.61 13.63
C SER A 75 25.66 -20.20 12.63
N ASN A 76 26.91 -20.12 13.09
CA ASN A 76 28.08 -19.84 12.25
C ASN A 76 28.69 -21.11 11.61
N ASN A 77 28.10 -22.29 11.83
CA ASN A 77 28.61 -23.54 11.29
C ASN A 77 27.97 -23.82 9.90
N PRO A 78 28.74 -23.77 8.78
CA PRO A 78 28.22 -23.97 7.42
C PRO A 78 27.69 -25.38 7.16
N THR A 79 28.00 -26.36 8.01
CA THR A 79 27.41 -27.72 7.95
C THR A 79 26.02 -27.77 8.58
N LYS A 80 25.75 -26.90 9.57
CA LYS A 80 24.46 -26.79 10.24
C LYS A 80 23.54 -25.84 9.49
N ILE A 81 23.99 -24.63 9.17
CA ILE A 81 23.26 -23.62 8.38
C ILE A 81 24.12 -23.19 7.19
N SER A 82 23.64 -23.36 5.96
CA SER A 82 24.40 -23.07 4.74
C SER A 82 23.61 -22.18 3.77
N PRO A 83 24.10 -20.98 3.38
CA PRO A 83 25.30 -20.33 3.92
C PRO A 83 25.14 -20.03 5.42
N ALA A 84 26.26 -19.94 6.16
CA ALA A 84 26.23 -19.68 7.59
C ALA A 84 25.62 -18.29 7.88
N PHE A 85 24.91 -18.17 9.00
CA PHE A 85 24.31 -16.91 9.43
C PHE A 85 24.48 -16.75 10.94
N LEU A 86 25.35 -15.83 11.36
CA LEU A 86 25.63 -15.62 12.78
C LEU A 86 24.42 -15.00 13.49
N LEU A 87 23.87 -15.73 14.46
CA LEU A 87 22.80 -15.24 15.33
C LEU A 87 23.38 -14.55 16.58
N PHE A 88 22.62 -13.58 17.09
CA PHE A 88 22.97 -12.81 18.28
C PHE A 88 21.93 -13.07 19.39
N PRO A 89 22.03 -14.18 20.13
CA PRO A 89 21.09 -14.49 21.21
C PRO A 89 21.17 -13.44 22.32
N ARG A 90 20.03 -13.16 22.94
CA ARG A 90 19.89 -12.22 24.05
C ARG A 90 19.20 -12.88 25.23
N GLN A 91 19.85 -12.87 26.38
CA GLN A 91 19.24 -13.35 27.61
C GLN A 91 18.29 -12.31 28.21
N HIS A 92 17.21 -12.79 28.79
CA HIS A 92 16.22 -12.00 29.51
C HIS A 92 15.81 -12.72 30.80
N HIS A 93 15.62 -11.96 31.88
CA HIS A 93 15.11 -12.48 33.15
C HIS A 93 13.71 -11.93 33.39
N VAL A 94 12.71 -12.81 33.44
CA VAL A 94 11.28 -12.47 33.56
C VAL A 94 10.59 -13.45 34.49
N ALA A 95 9.82 -12.96 35.47
CA ALA A 95 9.08 -13.79 36.42
C ALA A 95 9.95 -14.87 37.09
N ASP A 96 11.14 -14.48 37.55
CA ASP A 96 12.17 -15.33 38.18
C ASP A 96 12.65 -16.51 37.32
N LYS A 97 12.56 -16.37 36.00
CA LYS A 97 13.01 -17.36 35.02
C LYS A 97 13.85 -16.71 33.93
N TRP A 98 14.82 -17.45 33.43
CA TRP A 98 15.64 -17.05 32.29
C TRP A 98 14.99 -17.44 30.96
N LEU A 99 15.11 -16.55 29.98
CA LEU A 99 14.68 -16.73 28.60
C LEU A 99 15.81 -16.34 27.67
N ILE A 100 15.87 -16.95 26.49
CA ILE A 100 16.74 -16.49 25.40
C ILE A 100 15.84 -16.02 24.25
N HIS A 101 16.10 -14.82 23.76
CA HIS A 101 15.51 -14.27 22.55
C HIS A 101 16.50 -14.37 21.39
N LEU A 102 16.02 -14.86 20.26
CA LEU A 102 16.71 -14.83 18.98
C LEU A 102 15.88 -13.98 18.01
N HIS A 103 16.52 -13.00 17.38
CA HIS A 103 15.95 -12.31 16.23
C HIS A 103 16.58 -12.89 14.96
N VAL A 104 15.75 -13.44 14.07
CA VAL A 104 16.16 -14.05 12.81
C VAL A 104 15.65 -13.19 11.67
N PRO A 105 16.52 -12.53 10.88
CA PRO A 105 16.05 -11.69 9.78
C PRO A 105 15.64 -12.52 8.56
N ALA A 106 14.89 -11.92 7.65
CA ALA A 106 14.76 -12.43 6.29
C ALA A 106 16.12 -12.33 5.57
N SER A 107 16.59 -13.42 4.96
CA SER A 107 17.84 -13.44 4.20
C SER A 107 17.61 -13.35 2.69
N SER A 108 18.47 -12.60 2.00
CA SER A 108 18.51 -12.53 0.54
C SER A 108 19.08 -13.78 -0.13
N LEU A 109 19.64 -14.73 0.63
CA LEU A 109 20.19 -15.99 0.14
C LEU A 109 19.33 -17.16 0.61
N ILE A 110 19.22 -18.24 -0.16
CA ILE A 110 18.57 -19.47 0.32
C ILE A 110 19.48 -20.15 1.34
N HIS A 111 18.95 -20.41 2.53
CA HIS A 111 19.61 -21.18 3.58
C HIS A 111 19.14 -22.63 3.59
N ARG A 112 20.03 -23.51 4.05
CA ARG A 112 19.78 -24.94 4.28
C ARG A 112 20.16 -25.30 5.70
N CYS A 113 19.30 -25.98 6.43
CA CYS A 113 19.62 -26.62 7.69
C CYS A 113 20.03 -28.07 7.39
N SER A 114 21.25 -28.47 7.73
CA SER A 114 21.75 -29.83 7.48
C SER A 114 21.48 -30.34 6.05
N LYS A 115 21.80 -29.50 5.05
CA LYS A 115 21.56 -29.73 3.59
C LYS A 115 20.10 -29.68 3.13
N THR A 116 19.15 -29.44 4.02
CA THR A 116 17.72 -29.39 3.70
C THR A 116 17.18 -27.96 3.74
N ILE A 117 16.37 -27.58 2.76
CA ILE A 117 15.68 -26.28 2.75
C ILE A 117 14.40 -26.42 3.57
N TYR A 118 14.18 -25.47 4.48
CA TYR A 118 12.93 -25.34 5.22
C TYR A 118 12.27 -24.01 4.89
N VAL A 119 10.94 -23.99 4.86
CA VAL A 119 10.11 -22.79 4.77
C VAL A 119 9.03 -22.83 5.82
N ARG A 120 8.61 -21.65 6.29
CA ARG A 120 7.60 -21.53 7.32
C ARG A 120 6.23 -21.29 6.70
N SER A 121 5.20 -21.94 7.23
CA SER A 121 3.80 -21.70 6.87
C SER A 121 2.95 -21.82 8.13
N SER A 122 2.21 -20.77 8.47
CA SER A 122 1.61 -20.61 9.80
C SER A 122 2.70 -20.72 10.90
N ASP A 123 2.64 -21.72 11.75
CA ASP A 123 3.53 -22.03 12.87
C ASP A 123 4.44 -23.25 12.58
N GLY A 124 4.25 -23.91 11.42
CA GLY A 124 5.01 -25.10 11.04
C GLY A 124 6.23 -24.82 10.16
N ASP A 125 7.29 -25.59 10.37
CA ASP A 125 8.50 -25.61 9.54
C ASP A 125 8.46 -26.79 8.56
N PHE A 126 8.33 -26.51 7.27
CA PHE A 126 8.13 -27.52 6.24
C PHE A 126 9.39 -27.73 5.41
N ARG A 127 9.76 -29.01 5.26
CA ARG A 127 10.85 -29.43 4.37
C ARG A 127 10.47 -29.22 2.91
N VAL A 128 11.33 -28.54 2.16
CA VAL A 128 11.17 -28.31 0.72
C VAL A 128 12.16 -29.17 -0.06
N THR A 129 11.64 -30.08 -0.87
CA THR A 129 12.42 -30.97 -1.75
C THR A 129 12.13 -30.76 -3.22
N GLU A 130 10.95 -30.24 -3.56
CA GLU A 130 10.50 -30.06 -4.94
C GLU A 130 11.21 -28.92 -5.64
N ALA A 131 11.72 -29.17 -6.86
CA ALA A 131 12.49 -28.19 -7.61
C ALA A 131 11.70 -26.90 -7.91
N SER A 132 10.39 -27.01 -8.16
CA SER A 132 9.49 -25.87 -8.40
C SER A 132 9.38 -24.95 -7.18
N GLN A 133 9.21 -25.51 -5.99
CA GLN A 133 9.14 -24.76 -4.73
C GLN A 133 10.49 -24.12 -4.39
N ILE A 134 11.60 -24.82 -4.65
CA ILE A 134 12.95 -24.26 -4.48
C ILE A 134 13.16 -23.06 -5.42
N ALA A 135 12.73 -23.18 -6.68
CA ALA A 135 12.80 -22.09 -7.64
C ALA A 135 11.94 -20.89 -7.20
N GLU A 136 10.77 -21.13 -6.62
CA GLU A 136 9.91 -20.07 -6.06
C GLU A 136 10.60 -19.31 -4.92
N ILE A 137 11.24 -20.02 -3.96
CA ILE A 137 12.02 -19.38 -2.89
C ILE A 137 13.18 -18.57 -3.49
N PHE A 138 13.85 -19.11 -4.50
CA PHE A 138 14.95 -18.42 -5.17
C PHE A 138 14.47 -17.12 -5.82
N ASN A 139 13.34 -17.15 -6.52
CA ASN A 139 12.76 -15.98 -7.17
C ASN A 139 12.31 -14.93 -6.15
N ARG A 140 11.67 -15.33 -5.04
CA ARG A 140 11.31 -14.42 -3.94
C ARG A 140 12.51 -13.70 -3.35
N LYS A 141 13.64 -14.42 -3.20
CA LYS A 141 14.88 -13.91 -2.60
C LYS A 141 15.80 -13.15 -3.54
N ARG A 142 15.61 -13.29 -4.85
CA ARG A 142 16.31 -12.44 -5.80
C ARG A 142 15.82 -11.00 -5.61
N ILE A 143 16.72 -10.16 -5.11
CA ILE A 143 16.61 -8.68 -5.18
C ILE A 143 16.55 -8.18 -6.64
N HIS A 144 16.73 -9.08 -7.62
CA HIS A 144 16.62 -8.77 -9.04
C HIS A 144 15.22 -9.10 -9.55
N TYR A 145 14.45 -8.06 -9.85
CA TYR A 145 13.22 -8.13 -10.63
C TYR A 145 13.44 -8.97 -11.88
N THR A 146 12.68 -10.04 -12.08
CA THR A 146 12.88 -11.00 -13.18
C THR A 146 12.75 -10.29 -14.54
N GLU A 147 11.92 -9.26 -14.61
CA GLU A 147 11.69 -8.35 -15.72
C GLU A 147 12.96 -7.59 -16.14
N SER A 148 13.95 -7.44 -15.24
CA SER A 148 15.24 -6.82 -15.54
C SER A 148 16.27 -7.78 -16.14
N SER A 149 15.96 -9.07 -16.26
CA SER A 149 16.86 -10.06 -16.84
C SER A 149 17.15 -9.74 -18.30
N VAL A 150 18.42 -9.78 -18.68
CA VAL A 150 18.88 -9.54 -20.06
C VAL A 150 18.66 -10.80 -20.91
N PHE A 151 18.13 -10.61 -22.12
CA PHE A 151 17.97 -11.66 -23.14
C PHE A 151 18.93 -11.39 -24.29
N PRO A 152 20.15 -11.98 -24.29
CA PRO A 152 21.18 -11.65 -25.26
C PRO A 152 20.86 -12.06 -26.69
N ALA A 153 19.77 -12.78 -26.97
CA ALA A 153 19.31 -13.11 -28.32
C ALA A 153 18.16 -12.20 -28.81
N PHE A 154 17.49 -11.47 -27.91
CA PHE A 154 16.43 -10.54 -28.26
C PHE A 154 17.06 -9.29 -28.89
N ARG A 155 16.57 -8.89 -30.07
CA ARG A 155 17.17 -7.86 -30.92
C ARG A 155 16.16 -6.76 -31.22
N PHE A 156 16.63 -5.69 -31.86
CA PHE A 156 15.79 -4.52 -32.11
C PHE A 156 14.68 -4.80 -33.14
N GLU A 157 14.88 -5.76 -34.05
CA GLU A 157 13.88 -6.08 -35.06
C GLU A 157 12.70 -6.90 -34.49
N ASP A 158 12.89 -7.53 -33.32
CA ASP A 158 11.91 -8.33 -32.61
C ASP A 158 10.86 -7.45 -31.89
N PHE A 159 11.07 -6.14 -31.83
CA PHE A 159 10.05 -5.18 -31.37
C PHE A 159 8.95 -4.99 -32.41
N ASN A 160 7.72 -4.75 -31.93
CA ASN A 160 6.63 -4.30 -32.77
C ASN A 160 6.83 -2.83 -33.14
N ALA A 161 7.28 -2.58 -34.37
CA ALA A 161 7.59 -1.23 -34.86
C ALA A 161 6.40 -0.25 -34.80
N ALA A 162 5.15 -0.76 -34.87
CA ALA A 162 3.95 0.07 -34.81
C ALA A 162 3.71 0.70 -33.43
N LEU A 163 4.33 0.16 -32.37
CA LEU A 163 4.19 0.68 -31.01
C LEU A 163 4.97 1.97 -30.78
N PHE A 164 6.06 2.25 -31.50
CA PHE A 164 6.87 3.45 -31.26
C PHE A 164 6.11 4.76 -31.57
N PRO A 165 5.43 4.92 -32.72
CA PRO A 165 4.58 6.09 -32.95
C PRO A 165 3.47 6.24 -31.91
N LYS A 166 2.83 5.12 -31.54
CA LYS A 166 1.79 5.08 -30.50
C LYS A 166 2.32 5.56 -29.16
N LEU A 167 3.48 5.05 -28.73
CA LEU A 167 4.18 5.44 -27.52
C LEU A 167 4.42 6.95 -27.48
N ARG A 168 4.91 7.53 -28.58
CA ARG A 168 5.16 8.97 -28.67
C ARG A 168 3.88 9.79 -28.55
N ASN A 169 2.77 9.31 -29.10
CA ASN A 169 1.48 9.98 -28.94
C ASN A 169 0.99 9.92 -27.49
N LEU A 170 1.14 8.78 -26.81
CA LEU A 170 0.79 8.64 -25.40
C LEU A 170 1.64 9.56 -24.51
N ILE A 171 2.96 9.56 -24.71
CA ILE A 171 3.89 10.44 -23.98
C ILE A 171 3.51 11.90 -24.21
N ARG A 172 3.31 12.32 -25.47
CA ARG A 172 2.96 13.70 -25.81
C ARG A 172 1.63 14.14 -25.20
N SER A 173 0.64 13.24 -25.14
CA SER A 173 -0.64 13.53 -24.51
C SER A 173 -0.53 13.70 -23.00
N ASN A 174 0.45 13.05 -22.36
CA ASN A 174 0.71 13.16 -20.93
C ASN A 174 1.56 14.40 -20.61
N ASN A 175 2.67 14.57 -21.34
CA ASN A 175 3.58 15.69 -21.24
C ASN A 175 4.15 16.03 -22.63
N ALA A 176 3.74 17.16 -23.19
CA ALA A 176 4.15 17.60 -24.53
C ALA A 176 5.64 17.92 -24.64
N ASP A 177 6.28 18.28 -23.53
CA ASP A 177 7.70 18.66 -23.44
C ASP A 177 8.59 17.50 -22.93
N HIS A 178 8.09 16.27 -22.98
CA HIS A 178 8.79 15.11 -22.42
C HIS A 178 10.10 14.81 -23.17
N PRO A 179 11.25 14.62 -22.47
CA PRO A 179 12.56 14.43 -23.11
C PRO A 179 12.63 13.26 -24.10
N TRP A 180 11.90 12.18 -23.84
CA TRP A 180 11.87 11.00 -24.73
C TRP A 180 11.33 11.28 -26.14
N LEU A 181 10.60 12.38 -26.34
CA LEU A 181 10.07 12.75 -27.65
C LEU A 181 11.18 13.12 -28.65
N ALA A 182 12.32 13.60 -28.16
CA ALA A 182 13.48 13.96 -28.98
C ALA A 182 14.45 12.79 -29.25
N LEU A 183 14.32 11.68 -28.51
CA LEU A 183 15.20 10.51 -28.63
C LEU A 183 14.79 9.64 -29.81
N ASP A 184 15.76 9.01 -30.47
CA ASP A 184 15.47 7.90 -31.38
C ASP A 184 14.93 6.67 -30.62
N ASN A 185 14.47 5.65 -31.35
CA ASN A 185 13.85 4.48 -30.71
C ASN A 185 14.83 3.70 -29.84
N LYS A 186 16.10 3.55 -30.22
CA LYS A 186 17.09 2.80 -29.42
C LYS A 186 17.47 3.57 -28.16
N GLN A 187 17.74 4.87 -28.31
CA GLN A 187 18.02 5.77 -27.19
C GLN A 187 16.86 5.82 -26.19
N LEU A 188 15.62 5.80 -26.69
CA LEU A 188 14.43 5.71 -25.84
C LEU A 188 14.43 4.42 -25.03
N LEU A 189 14.66 3.26 -25.65
CA LEU A 189 14.69 1.96 -24.98
C LEU A 189 15.79 1.90 -23.90
N GLU A 190 16.98 2.42 -24.20
CA GLU A 190 18.08 2.53 -23.23
C GLU A 190 17.72 3.42 -22.05
N THR A 191 17.22 4.63 -22.33
CA THR A 191 16.83 5.61 -21.29
C THR A 191 15.67 5.11 -20.42
N ALA A 192 14.77 4.32 -21.01
CA ALA A 192 13.68 3.65 -20.32
C ALA A 192 14.14 2.47 -19.44
N GLY A 193 15.41 2.06 -19.51
CA GLY A 193 15.95 0.92 -18.77
C GLY A 193 15.57 -0.44 -19.36
N LEU A 194 15.14 -0.45 -20.63
CA LEU A 194 14.72 -1.64 -21.37
C LEU A 194 15.89 -2.36 -22.03
N TRP A 195 17.02 -1.67 -22.20
CA TRP A 195 18.32 -2.26 -22.53
C TRP A 195 19.26 -2.11 -21.33
N LYS A 196 20.02 -3.17 -21.02
CA LYS A 196 20.95 -3.17 -19.89
C LYS A 196 22.27 -3.84 -20.26
N ARG A 197 23.33 -3.38 -19.59
CA ARG A 197 24.62 -4.05 -19.51
C ARG A 197 24.82 -4.52 -18.07
N ASP A 198 24.91 -5.83 -17.90
CA ASP A 198 25.29 -6.47 -16.64
C ASP A 198 26.80 -6.38 -16.48
N PHE A 199 27.23 -5.53 -15.54
CA PHE A 199 28.66 -5.29 -15.28
C PHE A 199 29.35 -6.44 -14.54
N LEU A 200 28.60 -7.40 -13.96
CA LEU A 200 29.18 -8.53 -13.25
C LEU A 200 29.66 -9.63 -14.20
N ASN A 201 28.87 -9.94 -15.22
CA ASN A 201 29.17 -11.01 -16.19
C ASN A 201 29.45 -10.49 -17.60
N GLY A 202 29.34 -9.17 -17.83
CA GLY A 202 29.62 -8.52 -19.11
C GLY A 202 28.52 -8.69 -20.16
N GLN A 203 27.39 -9.32 -19.84
CA GLN A 203 26.30 -9.50 -20.78
C GLN A 203 25.57 -8.18 -21.03
N GLU A 204 25.12 -7.98 -22.27
CA GLU A 204 24.33 -6.82 -22.64
C GLU A 204 23.20 -7.21 -23.58
N GLY A 205 22.10 -6.46 -23.53
CA GLY A 205 20.94 -6.72 -24.37
C GLY A 205 19.66 -6.14 -23.81
N TYR A 206 18.57 -6.42 -24.53
CA TYR A 206 17.22 -6.04 -24.10
C TYR A 206 16.72 -6.95 -22.99
N THR A 207 15.89 -6.38 -22.12
CA THR A 207 15.38 -7.03 -20.92
C THR A 207 14.07 -7.78 -21.19
N LEU A 208 13.63 -8.63 -20.26
CA LEU A 208 12.29 -9.22 -20.31
C LEU A 208 11.19 -8.15 -20.32
N ALA A 209 11.35 -7.06 -19.55
CA ALA A 209 10.45 -5.92 -19.58
C ALA A 209 10.31 -5.34 -21.00
N ALA A 210 11.41 -5.27 -21.75
CA ALA A 210 11.40 -4.77 -23.11
C ALA A 210 10.57 -5.67 -24.04
N ALA A 211 10.75 -7.00 -23.93
CA ALA A 211 9.95 -7.96 -24.69
C ALA A 211 8.47 -7.85 -24.32
N LEU A 212 8.13 -7.82 -23.03
CA LEU A 212 6.75 -7.69 -22.56
C LEU A 212 6.09 -6.38 -23.01
N LEU A 213 6.79 -5.24 -22.89
CA LEU A 213 6.22 -3.93 -23.19
C LEU A 213 6.06 -3.69 -24.70
N LEU A 214 7.02 -4.12 -25.52
CA LEU A 214 7.13 -3.67 -26.91
C LEU A 214 7.42 -4.78 -27.93
N GLY A 215 7.62 -6.02 -27.49
CA GLY A 215 7.90 -7.17 -28.36
C GLY A 215 6.73 -7.52 -29.28
N LYS A 216 7.02 -8.21 -30.38
CA LYS A 216 5.99 -8.88 -31.19
C LYS A 216 5.35 -10.02 -30.39
N ASP A 217 4.09 -10.33 -30.72
CA ASP A 217 3.32 -11.36 -30.01
C ASP A 217 3.98 -12.75 -30.10
N GLU A 218 4.59 -13.09 -31.24
CA GLU A 218 5.30 -14.35 -31.42
C GLU A 218 6.57 -14.42 -30.55
N VAL A 219 7.29 -13.30 -30.41
CA VAL A 219 8.50 -13.21 -29.59
C VAL A 219 8.15 -13.34 -28.11
N ILE A 220 7.12 -12.62 -27.66
CA ILE A 220 6.63 -12.73 -26.29
C ILE A 220 6.22 -14.18 -25.99
N THR A 221 5.52 -14.84 -26.92
CA THR A 221 5.08 -16.23 -26.77
C THR A 221 6.26 -17.21 -26.73
N GLN A 222 7.34 -16.96 -27.47
CA GLN A 222 8.55 -17.78 -27.39
C GLN A 222 9.28 -17.63 -26.05
N ILE A 223 9.28 -16.43 -25.47
CA ILE A 223 9.94 -16.16 -24.18
C ILE A 223 9.06 -16.62 -23.00
N LEU A 224 7.75 -16.36 -23.05
CA LEU A 224 6.78 -16.66 -22.00
C LEU A 224 5.52 -17.33 -22.63
N PRO A 225 5.56 -18.63 -22.96
CA PRO A 225 4.44 -19.32 -23.61
C PRO A 225 3.18 -19.40 -22.75
N HIS A 226 3.31 -19.22 -21.43
CA HIS A 226 2.20 -19.20 -20.48
C HIS A 226 1.58 -17.81 -20.28
N PHE A 227 2.17 -16.74 -20.82
CA PHE A 227 1.65 -15.39 -20.61
C PHE A 227 0.32 -15.20 -21.34
N LYS A 228 -0.73 -14.95 -20.55
CA LYS A 228 -2.07 -14.65 -21.04
C LYS A 228 -2.88 -13.91 -19.98
N ILE A 229 -3.82 -13.09 -20.44
CA ILE A 229 -4.85 -12.46 -19.62
C ILE A 229 -6.21 -12.92 -20.14
N ASP A 230 -7.03 -13.44 -19.23
CA ASP A 230 -8.37 -13.93 -19.52
C ASP A 230 -9.41 -12.97 -18.92
N ALA A 231 -10.00 -12.14 -19.77
CA ALA A 231 -11.04 -11.20 -19.40
C ALA A 231 -12.42 -11.77 -19.75
N ILE A 232 -13.30 -11.89 -18.77
CA ILE A 232 -14.55 -12.63 -18.89
C ILE A 232 -15.70 -11.82 -18.30
N THR A 233 -16.84 -11.79 -18.97
CA THR A 233 -18.10 -11.30 -18.41
C THR A 233 -19.00 -12.49 -18.02
N ARG A 234 -19.49 -12.49 -16.78
CA ARG A 234 -20.42 -13.50 -16.21
C ARG A 234 -21.54 -12.80 -15.45
N ILE A 235 -22.43 -12.16 -16.20
CA ILE A 235 -23.60 -11.44 -15.68
C ILE A 235 -24.84 -12.32 -15.83
N ARG A 236 -25.10 -12.91 -17.00
CA ARG A 236 -26.31 -13.72 -17.26
C ARG A 236 -26.03 -15.20 -17.04
N ASP A 237 -25.00 -15.73 -17.70
CA ASP A 237 -24.57 -17.13 -17.55
C ASP A 237 -23.37 -17.24 -16.61
N THR A 238 -23.63 -17.68 -15.37
CA THR A 238 -22.59 -17.91 -14.37
C THR A 238 -21.80 -19.20 -14.58
N ASN A 239 -22.30 -20.13 -15.40
CA ASN A 239 -21.65 -21.42 -15.67
C ASN A 239 -20.74 -21.38 -16.91
N ARG A 240 -21.02 -20.49 -17.88
CA ARG A 240 -20.15 -20.21 -19.04
C ARG A 240 -19.52 -18.82 -18.93
N TYR A 241 -19.85 -17.95 -19.89
CA TYR A 241 -19.51 -16.55 -19.95
C TYR A 241 -20.39 -15.88 -21.02
N ASP A 242 -20.75 -14.62 -20.79
CA ASP A 242 -21.51 -13.82 -21.73
C ASP A 242 -20.59 -13.27 -22.83
N ASP A 243 -19.36 -12.95 -22.48
CA ASP A 243 -18.31 -12.48 -23.38
C ASP A 243 -16.93 -12.87 -22.81
N ARG A 244 -15.95 -13.07 -23.69
CA ARG A 244 -14.59 -13.41 -23.30
C ARG A 244 -13.59 -12.76 -24.25
N LEU A 245 -12.63 -12.07 -23.68
CA LEU A 245 -11.49 -11.48 -24.36
C LEU A 245 -10.21 -12.19 -23.89
N TYR A 246 -9.58 -12.90 -24.81
CA TYR A 246 -8.32 -13.60 -24.57
C TYR A 246 -7.16 -12.74 -25.09
N ILE A 247 -6.26 -12.32 -24.20
CA ILE A 247 -5.20 -11.36 -24.52
C ILE A 247 -3.84 -12.05 -24.37
N GLN A 248 -3.08 -12.07 -25.47
CA GLN A 248 -1.72 -12.61 -25.53
C GLN A 248 -0.88 -11.69 -26.45
N THR A 249 -0.67 -10.46 -26.00
CA THR A 249 0.06 -9.42 -26.72
C THR A 249 0.87 -8.57 -25.76
N ASN A 250 1.69 -7.66 -26.30
CA ASN A 250 2.48 -6.71 -25.51
C ASN A 250 1.64 -5.90 -24.50
N LEU A 251 2.27 -5.44 -23.43
CA LEU A 251 1.58 -4.81 -22.30
C LEU A 251 0.90 -3.48 -22.66
N ILE A 252 1.37 -2.78 -23.69
CA ILE A 252 0.77 -1.52 -24.14
C ILE A 252 -0.58 -1.77 -24.80
N ASP A 253 -0.64 -2.77 -25.70
CA ASP A 253 -1.89 -3.16 -26.34
C ASP A 253 -2.82 -3.93 -25.38
N ALA A 254 -2.28 -4.76 -24.49
CA ALA A 254 -3.05 -5.48 -23.49
C ALA A 254 -3.80 -4.52 -22.55
N TYR A 255 -3.15 -3.43 -22.13
CA TYR A 255 -3.78 -2.38 -21.33
C TYR A 255 -4.98 -1.76 -22.05
N GLU A 256 -4.83 -1.39 -23.32
CA GLU A 256 -5.92 -0.78 -24.09
C GLU A 256 -7.06 -1.75 -24.37
N GLN A 257 -6.76 -3.02 -24.68
CA GLN A 257 -7.76 -4.06 -24.86
C GLN A 257 -8.59 -4.29 -23.59
N LEU A 258 -7.95 -4.32 -22.41
CA LEU A 258 -8.65 -4.43 -21.13
C LEU A 258 -9.51 -3.20 -20.83
N MET A 259 -9.00 -1.99 -21.08
CA MET A 259 -9.78 -0.76 -20.90
C MET A 259 -10.98 -0.70 -21.86
N GLY A 260 -10.82 -1.17 -23.10
CA GLY A 260 -11.93 -1.33 -24.05
C GLY A 260 -12.96 -2.36 -23.57
N PHE A 261 -12.53 -3.46 -22.97
CA PHE A 261 -13.41 -4.47 -22.37
C PHE A 261 -14.20 -3.90 -21.18
N VAL A 262 -13.54 -3.12 -20.33
CA VAL A 262 -14.18 -2.36 -19.24
C VAL A 262 -15.22 -1.39 -19.77
N GLU A 263 -14.87 -0.61 -20.80
CA GLU A 263 -15.78 0.38 -21.40
C GLU A 263 -17.02 -0.28 -22.01
N LYS A 264 -16.84 -1.44 -22.66
CA LYS A 264 -17.91 -2.21 -23.27
C LYS A 264 -18.93 -2.74 -22.26
N HIS A 265 -18.47 -3.21 -21.09
CA HIS A 265 -19.29 -4.01 -20.17
C HIS A 265 -19.69 -3.30 -18.87
N LEU A 266 -18.99 -2.24 -18.46
CA LEU A 266 -19.29 -1.54 -17.22
C LEU A 266 -20.00 -0.20 -17.49
N PRO A 267 -21.06 0.12 -16.73
CA PRO A 267 -21.75 1.40 -16.87
C PRO A 267 -20.86 2.55 -16.39
N ASP A 268 -21.01 3.72 -16.99
CA ASP A 268 -20.36 4.93 -16.49
C ASP A 268 -21.39 5.86 -15.86
N LYS A 269 -21.12 6.29 -14.62
CA LYS A 269 -22.00 7.21 -13.90
C LYS A 269 -21.56 8.65 -14.17
N PHE A 270 -22.53 9.55 -14.31
CA PHE A 270 -22.24 10.96 -14.36
C PHE A 270 -21.64 11.41 -13.02
N PHE A 271 -20.46 12.01 -13.08
CA PHE A 271 -19.77 12.54 -11.90
C PHE A 271 -18.96 13.77 -12.28
N LEU A 272 -19.10 14.82 -11.49
CA LEU A 272 -18.32 16.06 -11.63
C LEU A 272 -17.27 16.12 -10.53
N LEU A 273 -16.04 16.45 -10.91
CA LEU A 273 -14.95 16.79 -10.02
C LEU A 273 -14.47 18.18 -10.43
N ARG A 274 -14.66 19.21 -9.60
CA ARG A 274 -14.28 20.62 -9.91
C ARG A 274 -14.83 21.12 -11.24
N ASP A 275 -16.14 20.94 -11.46
CA ASP A 275 -16.83 21.30 -12.71
C ASP A 275 -16.32 20.59 -13.98
N GLN A 276 -15.39 19.64 -13.84
CA GLN A 276 -14.96 18.77 -14.92
C GLN A 276 -15.65 17.41 -14.79
N ARG A 277 -16.21 16.93 -15.89
CA ARG A 277 -16.79 15.59 -15.96
C ARG A 277 -15.67 14.56 -15.86
N ILE A 278 -15.77 13.67 -14.88
CA ILE A 278 -14.88 12.53 -14.72
C ILE A 278 -15.67 11.25 -14.89
N SER A 279 -15.09 10.30 -15.63
CA SER A 279 -15.58 8.93 -15.70
C SER A 279 -15.08 8.15 -14.49
N LEU A 280 -15.95 7.90 -13.51
CA LEU A 280 -15.60 7.12 -12.32
C LEU A 280 -15.14 5.71 -12.71
N ARG A 281 -15.82 5.10 -13.69
CA ARG A 281 -15.46 3.80 -14.26
C ARG A 281 -14.03 3.84 -14.77
N THR A 282 -13.71 4.77 -15.67
CA THR A 282 -12.38 4.84 -16.28
C THR A 282 -11.30 5.12 -15.24
N SER A 283 -11.53 6.02 -14.29
CA SER A 283 -10.54 6.31 -13.25
C SER A 283 -10.26 5.11 -12.33
N ILE A 284 -11.30 4.38 -11.90
CA ILE A 284 -11.14 3.19 -11.06
C ILE A 284 -10.43 2.08 -11.84
N PHE A 285 -10.93 1.75 -13.02
CA PHE A 285 -10.44 0.58 -13.75
C PHE A 285 -9.11 0.83 -14.47
N ARG A 286 -8.75 2.09 -14.76
CA ARG A 286 -7.37 2.43 -15.12
C ARG A 286 -6.38 1.92 -14.09
N GLU A 287 -6.67 2.14 -12.81
CA GLU A 287 -5.81 1.74 -11.70
C GLU A 287 -5.80 0.21 -11.53
N ILE A 288 -6.96 -0.43 -11.63
CA ILE A 288 -7.07 -1.90 -11.52
C ILE A 288 -6.34 -2.60 -12.68
N VAL A 289 -6.56 -2.16 -13.92
CA VAL A 289 -5.90 -2.70 -15.11
C VAL A 289 -4.40 -2.45 -15.06
N ALA A 290 -3.98 -1.26 -14.65
CA ALA A 290 -2.57 -0.98 -14.41
C ALA A 290 -1.97 -1.91 -13.36
N ASN A 291 -2.66 -2.13 -12.24
CA ASN A 291 -2.15 -2.97 -11.16
C ASN A 291 -1.93 -4.42 -11.60
N ILE A 292 -2.87 -5.03 -12.33
CA ILE A 292 -2.72 -6.42 -12.79
C ILE A 292 -1.67 -6.59 -13.89
N ILE A 293 -1.28 -5.50 -14.57
CA ILE A 293 -0.19 -5.50 -15.57
C ILE A 293 1.14 -5.22 -14.86
N VAL A 294 1.24 -4.09 -14.18
CA VAL A 294 2.49 -3.59 -13.58
C VAL A 294 2.97 -4.48 -12.45
N HIS A 295 2.07 -5.05 -11.64
CA HIS A 295 2.46 -5.79 -10.43
C HIS A 295 2.37 -7.31 -10.57
N ARG A 296 2.21 -7.84 -11.78
CA ARG A 296 2.18 -9.28 -12.04
C ARG A 296 3.59 -9.88 -12.04
N GLU A 297 3.76 -11.05 -11.42
CA GLU A 297 4.95 -11.88 -11.61
C GLU A 297 4.86 -12.61 -12.95
N TYR A 298 5.64 -12.19 -13.95
CA TYR A 298 5.52 -12.70 -15.31
C TYR A 298 6.13 -14.09 -15.52
N THR A 299 7.07 -14.50 -14.68
CA THR A 299 7.67 -15.84 -14.77
C THR A 299 6.76 -16.94 -14.23
N ASN A 300 5.69 -16.57 -13.51
CA ASN A 300 4.70 -17.51 -13.00
C ASN A 300 3.67 -17.89 -14.09
N ALA A 301 3.42 -19.19 -14.21
CA ALA A 301 2.51 -19.78 -15.20
C ALA A 301 1.02 -19.57 -14.91
N GLN A 302 0.66 -19.09 -13.71
CA GLN A 302 -0.73 -18.81 -13.37
C GLN A 302 -1.29 -17.69 -14.27
N PRO A 303 -2.47 -17.92 -14.89
CA PRO A 303 -3.08 -16.94 -15.77
C PRO A 303 -3.52 -15.70 -14.97
N CYS A 304 -3.48 -14.54 -15.60
CA CYS A 304 -4.17 -13.37 -15.08
C CYS A 304 -5.65 -13.47 -15.45
N ILE A 305 -6.53 -13.25 -14.47
CA ILE A 305 -7.98 -13.35 -14.65
C ILE A 305 -8.60 -11.99 -14.34
N PHE A 306 -9.52 -11.54 -15.19
CA PHE A 306 -10.32 -10.33 -15.00
C PHE A 306 -11.80 -10.68 -15.24
N VAL A 307 -12.59 -10.82 -14.18
CA VAL A 307 -14.00 -11.24 -14.27
C VAL A 307 -14.92 -10.07 -13.96
N ILE A 308 -15.79 -9.71 -14.90
CA ILE A 308 -16.92 -8.81 -14.67
C ILE A 308 -18.15 -9.65 -14.31
N GLY A 309 -18.55 -9.61 -13.04
CA GLY A 309 -19.77 -10.26 -12.55
C GLY A 309 -20.95 -9.29 -12.44
N LYS A 310 -22.06 -9.75 -11.83
CA LYS A 310 -23.27 -8.92 -11.64
C LYS A 310 -23.03 -7.67 -10.77
N ASN A 311 -22.25 -7.83 -9.70
CA ASN A 311 -22.12 -6.84 -8.62
C ASN A 311 -20.67 -6.46 -8.30
N TYR A 312 -19.70 -7.19 -8.86
CA TYR A 312 -18.27 -7.00 -8.63
C TYR A 312 -17.49 -7.24 -9.91
N VAL A 313 -16.34 -6.57 -10.02
CA VAL A 313 -15.23 -7.03 -10.85
C VAL A 313 -14.21 -7.69 -9.94
N GLU A 314 -13.79 -8.89 -10.29
CA GLU A 314 -12.76 -9.64 -9.57
C GLU A 314 -11.55 -9.83 -10.47
N THR A 315 -10.37 -9.54 -9.94
CA THR A 315 -9.12 -9.77 -10.65
C THR A 315 -8.18 -10.64 -9.84
N GLU A 316 -7.45 -11.51 -10.52
CA GLU A 316 -6.42 -12.36 -9.92
C GLU A 316 -5.17 -12.36 -10.79
N ASN A 317 -4.01 -12.16 -10.17
CA ASN A 317 -2.72 -12.28 -10.84
C ASN A 317 -1.68 -12.93 -9.92
N ALA A 318 -0.79 -13.70 -10.55
CA ALA A 318 0.41 -14.20 -9.89
C ALA A 318 1.22 -13.04 -9.30
N ASN A 319 1.75 -13.27 -8.11
CA ASN A 319 2.29 -12.21 -7.30
C ASN A 319 3.56 -12.64 -6.55
N ASN A 320 4.46 -11.69 -6.32
CA ASN A 320 5.54 -11.83 -5.35
C ASN A 320 5.17 -11.02 -4.09
N PRO A 321 4.56 -11.64 -3.07
CA PRO A 321 4.00 -10.91 -1.94
C PRO A 321 5.06 -10.38 -0.98
N HIS A 322 4.77 -9.22 -0.37
CA HIS A 322 5.54 -8.64 0.74
C HIS A 322 4.76 -8.68 2.07
N GLY A 323 3.73 -9.53 2.13
CA GLY A 323 2.82 -9.73 3.25
C GLY A 323 1.70 -10.68 2.86
N GLU A 324 0.82 -11.02 3.80
CA GLU A 324 -0.29 -11.92 3.57
C GLU A 324 -1.59 -11.35 4.16
N GLY A 325 -2.70 -11.56 3.45
CA GLY A 325 -4.04 -11.25 3.90
C GLY A 325 -4.64 -9.96 3.34
N LEU A 326 -5.70 -9.49 3.98
CA LEU A 326 -6.45 -8.32 3.52
C LEU A 326 -5.62 -7.03 3.71
N ILE A 327 -5.42 -6.28 2.64
CA ILE A 327 -4.71 -4.99 2.67
C ILE A 327 -5.62 -3.96 3.34
N ASN A 328 -5.10 -3.32 4.39
CA ASN A 328 -5.71 -2.13 4.96
C ASN A 328 -5.21 -0.90 4.19
N PRO A 329 -6.08 -0.19 3.43
CA PRO A 329 -5.68 0.99 2.66
C PRO A 329 -4.96 2.07 3.49
N ASP A 330 -5.34 2.22 4.77
CA ASP A 330 -4.81 3.28 5.65
C ASP A 330 -3.41 2.97 6.19
N ARG A 331 -2.97 1.71 6.10
CA ARG A 331 -1.65 1.24 6.57
C ARG A 331 -0.79 0.65 5.45
N PHE A 332 -1.28 0.72 4.20
CA PHE A 332 -0.61 0.12 3.06
C PHE A 332 0.55 1.00 2.60
N ALA A 333 1.77 0.44 2.65
CA ALA A 333 2.93 1.04 2.01
C ALA A 333 3.04 0.50 0.56
N PRO A 334 2.96 1.35 -0.47
CA PRO A 334 3.09 0.91 -1.85
C PRO A 334 4.50 0.38 -2.14
N PHE A 335 4.59 -0.83 -2.68
CA PHE A 335 5.85 -1.37 -3.17
C PHE A 335 5.74 -1.74 -4.66
N PRO A 336 6.53 -1.12 -5.56
CA PRO A 336 6.55 -1.51 -6.96
C PRO A 336 7.16 -2.89 -7.13
N LYS A 337 6.34 -3.85 -7.55
CA LYS A 337 6.77 -5.23 -7.78
C LYS A 337 7.58 -5.35 -9.06
N ASN A 338 7.28 -4.55 -10.09
CA ASN A 338 8.10 -4.42 -11.30
C ASN A 338 8.45 -2.95 -11.58
N PRO A 339 9.49 -2.37 -10.96
CA PRO A 339 9.79 -0.95 -11.07
C PRO A 339 10.08 -0.46 -12.49
N THR A 340 10.68 -1.29 -13.35
CA THR A 340 10.96 -0.93 -14.75
C THR A 340 9.65 -0.73 -15.52
N ILE A 341 8.71 -1.68 -15.39
CA ILE A 341 7.39 -1.60 -16.03
C ILE A 341 6.59 -0.44 -15.43
N ALA A 342 6.57 -0.31 -14.10
CA ALA A 342 5.89 0.78 -13.40
C ALA A 342 6.37 2.16 -13.88
N LYS A 343 7.69 2.38 -13.89
CA LYS A 343 8.30 3.63 -14.36
C LYS A 343 7.90 3.93 -15.81
N PHE A 344 7.89 2.92 -16.68
CA PHE A 344 7.50 3.08 -18.07
C PHE A 344 6.03 3.52 -18.21
N PHE A 345 5.11 2.86 -17.51
CA PHE A 345 3.69 3.23 -17.50
C PHE A 345 3.40 4.60 -16.88
N ILE A 346 4.20 5.03 -15.90
CA ILE A 346 4.16 6.40 -15.36
C ILE A 346 4.53 7.42 -16.44
N GLN A 347 5.61 7.18 -17.22
CA GLN A 347 5.98 8.09 -18.31
C GLN A 347 4.87 8.21 -19.38
N LEU A 348 4.05 7.16 -19.54
CA LEU A 348 2.91 7.15 -20.46
C LEU A 348 1.64 7.82 -19.91
N GLY A 349 1.64 8.28 -18.66
CA GLY A 349 0.44 8.85 -18.02
C GLY A 349 -0.66 7.81 -17.80
N ARG A 350 -0.30 6.53 -17.72
CA ARG A 350 -1.26 5.42 -17.49
C ARG A 350 -1.33 5.00 -16.03
N VAL A 351 -0.33 5.36 -15.23
CA VAL A 351 -0.19 5.05 -13.81
C VAL A 351 0.21 6.32 -13.05
N ASP A 352 -0.46 6.59 -11.93
CA ASP A 352 -0.15 7.69 -11.04
C ASP A 352 1.04 7.32 -10.12
N GLU A 353 1.77 8.30 -9.58
CA GLU A 353 2.95 8.03 -8.72
C GLU A 353 2.62 7.11 -7.52
N LEU A 354 3.63 6.30 -7.15
CA LEU A 354 3.54 5.21 -6.18
C LEU A 354 2.83 5.62 -4.88
N GLY A 355 1.68 4.99 -4.59
CA GLY A 355 0.97 5.12 -3.31
C GLY A 355 -0.45 5.63 -3.36
N SER A 356 -0.87 6.22 -4.47
CA SER A 356 -2.22 6.78 -4.58
C SER A 356 -3.27 5.76 -5.06
N GLY A 357 -2.87 4.64 -5.65
CA GLY A 357 -3.75 3.71 -6.36
C GLY A 357 -4.87 3.08 -5.53
N VAL A 358 -4.50 2.28 -4.53
CA VAL A 358 -5.46 1.60 -3.63
C VAL A 358 -6.35 2.62 -2.90
N LEU A 359 -5.79 3.75 -2.48
CA LEU A 359 -6.51 4.84 -1.83
C LEU A 359 -7.52 5.50 -2.78
N ASN A 360 -7.10 5.83 -4.00
CA ASN A 360 -7.96 6.42 -5.02
C ASN A 360 -9.08 5.48 -5.44
N VAL A 361 -8.79 4.20 -5.64
CA VAL A 361 -9.83 3.20 -5.93
C VAL A 361 -10.80 3.12 -4.76
N THR A 362 -10.32 3.06 -3.52
CA THR A 362 -11.18 3.02 -2.33
C THR A 362 -12.08 4.25 -2.23
N ARG A 363 -11.53 5.44 -2.51
CA ARG A 363 -12.26 6.72 -2.51
C ARG A 363 -13.32 6.78 -3.61
N LEU A 364 -12.95 6.48 -4.86
CA LEU A 364 -13.83 6.59 -6.03
C LEU A 364 -14.90 5.49 -6.04
N THR A 365 -14.58 4.30 -5.52
CA THR A 365 -15.53 3.18 -5.45
C THR A 365 -16.76 3.51 -4.61
N LYS A 366 -16.61 4.33 -3.55
CA LYS A 366 -17.76 4.79 -2.76
C LYS A 366 -18.78 5.55 -3.61
N GLN A 367 -18.30 6.40 -4.51
CA GLN A 367 -19.15 7.17 -5.44
C GLN A 367 -19.71 6.28 -6.55
N TYR A 368 -18.90 5.33 -7.02
CA TYR A 368 -19.29 4.45 -8.13
C TYR A 368 -20.33 3.41 -7.69
N ALA A 369 -20.13 2.71 -6.57
CA ALA A 369 -20.92 1.55 -6.16
C ALA A 369 -21.68 1.71 -4.82
N GLY A 370 -21.69 2.91 -4.24
CA GLY A 370 -22.38 3.25 -2.99
C GLY A 370 -21.54 2.92 -1.75
N LYS A 371 -22.17 2.51 -0.65
CA LYS A 371 -21.48 2.22 0.62
C LYS A 371 -20.55 0.98 0.59
N ARG A 372 -20.52 0.21 -0.51
CA ARG A 372 -19.65 -0.97 -0.66
C ARG A 372 -18.20 -0.55 -0.88
N LYS A 373 -17.27 -1.29 -0.27
CA LYS A 373 -15.83 -1.03 -0.34
C LYS A 373 -15.15 -2.04 -1.26
N PRO A 374 -14.07 -1.64 -1.96
CA PRO A 374 -13.21 -2.60 -2.63
C PRO A 374 -12.42 -3.41 -1.60
N GLU A 375 -12.09 -4.64 -1.95
CA GLU A 375 -11.26 -5.54 -1.16
C GLU A 375 -10.01 -5.89 -1.96
N PHE A 376 -8.84 -5.82 -1.31
CA PHE A 376 -7.57 -6.20 -1.88
C PHE A 376 -6.91 -7.21 -0.94
N THR A 377 -6.55 -8.38 -1.47
CA THR A 377 -5.92 -9.46 -0.71
C THR A 377 -4.54 -9.73 -1.28
N GLU A 378 -3.52 -9.57 -0.43
CA GLU A 378 -2.12 -9.89 -0.73
C GLU A 378 -1.84 -11.36 -0.38
N GLY A 379 -1.07 -12.03 -1.23
CA GLY A 379 -0.64 -13.41 -1.07
C GLY A 379 0.10 -13.88 -2.32
N ILE A 380 0.31 -15.20 -2.47
CA ILE A 380 0.91 -15.79 -3.70
C ILE A 380 0.14 -15.40 -4.98
N THR A 381 -1.16 -15.16 -4.81
CA THR A 381 -2.04 -14.53 -5.79
C THR A 381 -2.52 -13.23 -5.17
N PHE A 382 -2.34 -12.13 -5.90
CA PHE A 382 -2.98 -10.87 -5.54
C PHE A 382 -4.41 -10.88 -6.08
N ARG A 383 -5.39 -10.59 -5.21
CA ARG A 383 -6.80 -10.51 -5.59
C ARG A 383 -7.33 -9.11 -5.33
N ALA A 384 -8.03 -8.54 -6.30
CA ALA A 384 -8.82 -7.33 -6.12
C ALA A 384 -10.29 -7.63 -6.42
N LYS A 385 -11.18 -7.17 -5.54
CA LYS A 385 -12.63 -7.31 -5.69
C LYS A 385 -13.28 -5.94 -5.57
N ILE A 386 -13.73 -5.43 -6.70
CA ILE A 386 -14.22 -4.05 -6.84
C ILE A 386 -15.73 -4.08 -7.00
N PRO A 387 -16.51 -3.55 -6.04
CA PRO A 387 -17.95 -3.46 -6.22
C PRO A 387 -18.29 -2.52 -7.36
N ILE A 388 -19.28 -2.91 -8.16
CA ILE A 388 -19.80 -2.13 -9.29
C ILE A 388 -21.30 -1.89 -9.12
N PRO A 389 -21.89 -0.87 -9.78
CA PRO A 389 -23.34 -0.71 -9.86
C PRO A 389 -24.02 -2.01 -10.31
N ILE A 390 -25.22 -2.29 -9.79
CA ILE A 390 -26.00 -3.46 -10.21
C ILE A 390 -26.31 -3.32 -11.70
N ILE A 391 -25.76 -4.21 -12.52
CA ILE A 391 -26.06 -4.27 -13.95
C ILE A 391 -27.39 -5.03 -14.11
N LYS A 392 -28.48 -4.31 -14.39
CA LYS A 392 -29.79 -4.93 -14.66
C LYS A 392 -29.73 -5.63 -16.03
N SER A 393 -30.19 -6.88 -16.10
CA SER A 393 -30.31 -7.63 -17.35
C SER A 393 -31.53 -7.16 -18.15
N ASP A 394 -31.26 -6.60 -19.33
CA ASP A 394 -32.17 -6.22 -20.43
C ASP A 394 -33.12 -5.02 -20.23
N GLY A 395 -32.94 -4.01 -21.09
CA GLY A 395 -34.08 -3.38 -21.78
C GLY A 395 -34.62 -2.04 -21.29
N ALA A 396 -34.05 -1.37 -20.28
CA ALA A 396 -34.53 -0.05 -19.87
C ALA A 396 -33.37 0.96 -19.78
N SER A 397 -33.30 1.84 -20.78
CA SER A 397 -32.67 3.15 -20.65
C SER A 397 -33.55 4.01 -19.74
N ASP A 398 -33.52 3.75 -18.44
CA ASP A 398 -34.04 4.73 -17.50
C ASP A 398 -32.94 5.75 -17.25
N GLY A 399 -33.03 6.85 -18.01
CA GLY A 399 -32.58 8.14 -17.52
C GLY A 399 -33.37 8.47 -16.25
N VAL A 400 -32.96 7.89 -15.12
CA VAL A 400 -33.37 8.42 -13.82
C VAL A 400 -32.43 9.57 -13.52
N ASN A 401 -32.89 10.77 -13.89
CA ASN A 401 -32.56 11.98 -13.16
C ASN A 401 -32.99 11.75 -11.71
N ASP A 402 -32.03 11.52 -10.82
CA ASP A 402 -32.22 11.90 -9.43
C ASP A 402 -30.88 12.25 -8.77
N GLY A 403 -30.86 13.46 -8.19
CA GLY A 403 -29.74 14.02 -7.46
C GLY A 403 -28.72 14.78 -8.30
N THR A 404 -28.99 16.07 -8.56
CA THR A 404 -27.92 17.07 -8.70
C THR A 404 -27.10 17.06 -7.42
N ILE A 405 -26.08 16.22 -7.35
CA ILE A 405 -25.06 16.30 -6.32
C ILE A 405 -24.00 17.24 -6.89
N GLU A 406 -24.07 18.51 -6.52
CA GLU A 406 -22.94 19.44 -6.65
C GLU A 406 -21.80 18.91 -5.77
N GLY A 407 -21.04 17.98 -6.34
CA GLY A 407 -19.78 17.50 -5.79
C GLY A 407 -18.72 18.57 -6.00
N VAL A 408 -18.69 19.57 -5.10
CA VAL A 408 -17.50 20.42 -4.94
C VAL A 408 -16.40 19.53 -4.39
N ILE A 409 -15.56 19.01 -5.28
CA ILE A 409 -14.35 18.26 -4.95
C ILE A 409 -13.17 19.11 -5.36
N GLU A 410 -13.01 20.28 -4.74
CA GLU A 410 -11.69 20.89 -4.76
C GLU A 410 -10.73 20.06 -3.87
N GLY A 411 -9.45 20.07 -4.19
CA GLY A 411 -8.52 19.00 -3.83
C GLY A 411 -7.98 19.05 -2.42
N GLU A 412 -7.67 17.87 -1.90
CA GLU A 412 -6.97 17.66 -0.64
C GLU A 412 -5.60 18.38 -0.54
N ASN A 413 -5.05 18.92 -1.63
CA ASN A 413 -3.82 19.72 -1.60
C ASN A 413 -4.00 21.25 -1.73
N ASP A 414 -5.19 21.76 -2.08
CA ASP A 414 -5.51 23.21 -2.08
C ASP A 414 -6.55 23.58 -0.99
N PHE A 415 -7.22 22.60 -0.38
CA PHE A 415 -8.36 22.75 0.55
C PHE A 415 -8.05 23.38 1.92
N LEU A 416 -6.77 23.42 2.28
CA LEU A 416 -6.32 23.80 3.62
C LEU A 416 -5.48 25.09 3.60
N ARG A 417 -5.44 25.79 2.46
CA ARG A 417 -4.80 27.11 2.38
C ARG A 417 -5.67 28.15 3.06
N ILE A 418 -5.14 28.74 4.13
CA ILE A 418 -5.66 29.99 4.67
C ILE A 418 -5.48 31.07 3.58
N PRO A 419 -6.50 31.89 3.27
CA PRO A 419 -6.39 32.94 2.25
C PRO A 419 -5.15 33.82 2.46
N ASN A 420 -4.41 34.13 1.37
CA ASN A 420 -3.15 34.91 1.41
C ASN A 420 -3.28 36.26 2.15
N ALA A 421 -4.47 36.85 2.26
CA ALA A 421 -4.70 38.08 3.02
C ALA A 421 -4.47 37.92 4.55
N ALA A 422 -4.55 36.70 5.08
CA ALA A 422 -4.29 36.40 6.50
C ALA A 422 -2.83 36.02 6.79
N SER A 423 -2.01 35.78 5.76
CA SER A 423 -0.59 35.36 5.89
C SER A 423 0.31 36.43 6.51
N ASN A 424 -0.10 37.70 6.45
CA ASN A 424 0.65 38.82 7.03
C ASN A 424 0.40 39.03 8.53
N THR A 425 -0.54 38.30 9.14
CA THR A 425 -0.91 38.43 10.56
C THR A 425 -0.55 37.23 11.44
N LEU A 426 -0.02 36.15 10.87
CA LEU A 426 0.46 34.96 11.58
C LEU A 426 1.91 35.20 12.05
N SER A 427 2.14 35.26 13.36
CA SER A 427 3.46 35.50 13.97
C SER A 427 4.27 34.22 14.16
N ASN A 428 5.59 34.37 14.11
CA ASN A 428 6.64 33.34 14.15
C ASN A 428 6.41 32.14 15.11
N ALA A 429 6.81 30.96 14.61
CA ALA A 429 6.86 29.64 15.23
C ALA A 429 6.66 29.56 16.76
N ARG A 430 5.62 28.84 17.19
CA ARG A 430 5.55 28.28 18.55
C ARG A 430 6.34 26.99 18.63
N TYR A 431 6.99 26.76 19.76
CA TYR A 431 7.69 25.53 20.08
C TYR A 431 6.97 24.81 21.22
N ASN A 432 7.00 23.48 21.24
CA ASN A 432 6.50 22.72 22.39
C ASN A 432 7.44 22.90 23.61
N PRO A 433 7.05 22.46 24.82
CA PRO A 433 7.89 22.58 26.02
C PRO A 433 9.25 21.86 25.95
N ARG A 434 9.47 21.03 24.93
CA ARG A 434 10.73 20.31 24.64
C ARG A 434 11.56 20.96 23.52
N GLY A 435 11.14 22.13 23.00
CA GLY A 435 11.89 22.87 21.99
C GLY A 435 11.66 22.44 20.53
N ASN A 436 10.62 21.67 20.22
CA ASN A 436 10.29 21.33 18.83
C ASN A 436 9.32 22.35 18.22
N PRO A 437 9.55 22.84 16.98
CA PRO A 437 8.63 23.75 16.33
C PRO A 437 7.28 23.06 16.12
N ILE A 438 6.20 23.73 16.53
CA ILE A 438 4.83 23.26 16.36
C ILE A 438 4.36 23.62 14.94
N PHE A 439 4.55 24.86 14.44
CA PHE A 439 4.16 25.26 13.07
C PHE A 439 5.06 26.36 12.45
N CYS A 440 5.23 26.35 11.12
CA CYS A 440 5.92 27.38 10.32
C CYS A 440 4.97 28.08 9.32
N LYS A 441 5.28 29.34 8.98
CA LYS A 441 4.51 30.19 8.06
C LYS A 441 4.32 29.51 6.68
N GLY A 442 3.08 29.41 6.20
CA GLY A 442 2.76 28.89 4.87
C GLY A 442 2.62 27.36 4.76
N GLN A 443 2.54 26.63 5.88
CA GLN A 443 2.33 25.17 5.86
C GLN A 443 0.84 24.79 5.80
N LEU A 444 0.58 23.66 5.12
CA LEU A 444 -0.69 22.91 5.22
C LEU A 444 -1.05 22.69 6.71
N VAL A 445 -2.35 22.66 7.00
CA VAL A 445 -2.83 22.16 8.28
C VAL A 445 -2.24 20.74 8.47
N PRO A 446 -1.59 20.44 9.61
CA PRO A 446 -0.96 19.14 9.81
C PRO A 446 -2.00 18.04 9.69
N THR A 447 -1.66 16.96 8.97
CA THR A 447 -2.50 15.76 8.83
C THR A 447 -3.01 15.27 10.18
N LEU A 448 -2.17 15.36 11.22
CA LEU A 448 -2.51 15.00 12.59
C LEU A 448 -3.67 15.82 13.20
N LEU A 449 -3.75 17.13 12.90
CA LEU A 449 -4.84 17.97 13.39
C LEU A 449 -6.16 17.58 12.73
N ILE A 450 -6.12 17.30 11.43
CA ILE A 450 -7.28 16.90 10.63
C ILE A 450 -7.82 15.56 11.16
N GLU A 451 -6.94 14.56 11.24
CA GLU A 451 -7.29 13.21 11.73
C GLU A 451 -7.88 13.25 13.15
N LEU A 452 -7.32 14.06 14.05
CA LEU A 452 -7.82 14.16 15.41
C LEU A 452 -9.20 14.83 15.47
N VAL A 453 -9.40 15.93 14.74
CA VAL A 453 -10.69 16.62 14.70
C VAL A 453 -11.75 15.74 14.05
N ASP A 454 -11.43 15.06 12.95
CA ASP A 454 -12.35 14.13 12.28
C ASP A 454 -12.73 12.96 13.19
N ARG A 455 -11.78 12.35 13.92
CA ARG A 455 -12.09 11.31 14.91
C ARG A 455 -13.03 11.81 16.01
N LEU A 456 -12.84 13.03 16.53
CA LEU A 456 -13.73 13.59 17.55
C LEU A 456 -15.14 13.85 17.00
N ILE A 457 -15.26 14.33 15.76
CA ILE A 457 -16.56 14.51 15.09
C ILE A 457 -17.25 13.15 14.92
N GLU A 458 -16.55 12.14 14.40
CA GLU A 458 -17.12 10.82 14.13
C GLU A 458 -17.59 10.12 15.40
N ASN A 459 -16.78 10.13 16.45
CA ASN A 459 -17.17 9.56 17.74
C ASN A 459 -18.41 10.23 18.33
N SER A 460 -18.52 11.56 18.20
CA SER A 460 -19.67 12.30 18.74
C SER A 460 -20.95 12.09 17.92
N ILE A 461 -20.83 11.89 16.60
CA ILE A 461 -21.96 11.49 15.74
C ILE A 461 -22.42 10.07 16.09
N ILE A 462 -21.48 9.13 16.28
CA ILE A 462 -21.79 7.74 16.68
C ILE A 462 -22.51 7.69 18.02
N ASN A 463 -22.11 8.54 18.97
CA ASN A 463 -22.73 8.62 20.30
C ASN A 463 -24.06 9.42 20.31
N GLY A 464 -24.50 9.96 19.17
CA GLY A 464 -25.73 10.75 19.06
C GLY A 464 -25.65 12.14 19.68
N GLU A 465 -24.45 12.66 19.93
CA GLU A 465 -24.20 13.95 20.57
C GLU A 465 -24.11 15.11 19.55
N LEU A 466 -23.90 14.78 18.27
CA LEU A 466 -23.82 15.73 17.16
C LEU A 466 -24.58 15.20 15.92
N ASP A 467 -25.33 16.08 15.26
CA ASP A 467 -25.93 15.80 13.95
C ASP A 467 -24.85 15.62 12.87
N GLU A 468 -25.16 14.91 11.78
CA GLU A 468 -24.25 14.75 10.65
C GLU A 468 -23.76 16.11 10.10
N LEU A 469 -22.44 16.23 9.92
CA LEU A 469 -21.82 17.40 9.32
C LEU A 469 -21.55 17.17 7.83
N THR A 470 -21.98 18.12 7.00
CA THR A 470 -21.50 18.28 5.61
C THR A 470 -19.98 18.43 5.57
N ASN A 471 -19.33 18.00 4.47
CA ASN A 471 -17.88 18.17 4.27
C ASN A 471 -17.40 19.61 4.47
N THR A 472 -18.14 20.58 3.93
CA THR A 472 -17.86 22.02 4.12
C THR A 472 -17.86 22.40 5.61
N GLY A 473 -18.83 21.88 6.37
CA GLY A 473 -18.93 22.12 7.80
C GLY A 473 -17.79 21.50 8.62
N ARG A 474 -17.25 20.35 8.19
CA ARG A 474 -16.06 19.73 8.82
C ARG A 474 -14.80 20.58 8.55
N ILE A 475 -14.62 21.03 7.31
CA ILE A 475 -13.50 21.89 6.91
C ILE A 475 -13.51 23.22 7.67
N GLU A 476 -14.67 23.88 7.74
CA GLU A 476 -14.82 25.13 8.50
C GLU A 476 -14.43 24.94 9.96
N LEU A 477 -14.81 23.82 10.57
CA LEU A 477 -14.47 23.50 11.95
C LEU A 477 -12.95 23.32 12.12
N ILE A 478 -12.30 22.57 11.24
CA ILE A 478 -10.84 22.36 11.24
C ILE A 478 -10.10 23.68 11.09
N GLN A 479 -10.53 24.53 10.15
CA GLN A 479 -9.94 25.86 9.93
C GLN A 479 -10.06 26.77 11.16
N ILE A 480 -11.23 26.75 11.82
CA ILE A 480 -11.44 27.48 13.06
C ILE A 480 -10.51 26.98 14.16
N VAL A 481 -10.38 25.67 14.33
CA VAL A 481 -9.50 25.07 15.34
C VAL A 481 -8.04 25.46 15.08
N PHE A 482 -7.62 25.43 13.82
CA PHE A 482 -6.29 25.88 13.42
C PHE A 482 -6.05 27.37 13.77
N ILE A 483 -7.01 28.25 13.48
CA ILE A 483 -6.89 29.69 13.80
C ILE A 483 -6.78 29.92 15.31
N VAL A 484 -7.56 29.19 16.11
CA VAL A 484 -7.55 29.32 17.58
C VAL A 484 -6.26 28.73 18.17
N LEU A 485 -5.71 27.65 17.58
CA LEU A 485 -4.39 27.10 17.93
C LEU A 485 -3.26 28.09 17.65
N ASP A 486 -3.28 28.72 16.48
CA ASP A 486 -2.24 29.68 16.07
C ASP A 486 -2.27 30.95 16.92
N LYS A 487 -3.46 31.55 17.07
CA LYS A 487 -3.65 32.78 17.82
C LYS A 487 -4.88 32.69 18.72
N ALA A 488 -4.61 32.25 19.94
CA ALA A 488 -5.57 32.19 21.03
C ALA A 488 -6.09 33.58 21.44
N GLY A 489 -7.29 33.62 22.01
CA GLY A 489 -7.95 34.85 22.42
C GLY A 489 -8.76 35.56 21.33
N GLN A 490 -8.87 34.96 20.13
CA GLN A 490 -9.69 35.53 19.06
C GLN A 490 -11.19 35.40 19.34
N LYS A 491 -11.97 36.37 18.85
CA LYS A 491 -13.43 36.37 18.89
C LYS A 491 -14.03 35.81 17.59
N ALA A 492 -15.27 35.33 17.68
CA ALA A 492 -15.96 34.74 16.52
C ALA A 492 -16.06 35.69 15.31
N HIS A 493 -16.19 37.00 15.52
CA HIS A 493 -16.24 37.98 14.43
C HIS A 493 -14.88 38.20 13.74
N GLU A 494 -13.77 38.06 14.48
CA GLU A 494 -12.41 38.16 13.95
C GLU A 494 -12.11 36.93 13.09
N ILE A 495 -12.46 35.74 13.58
CA ILE A 495 -12.34 34.47 12.84
C ILE A 495 -13.20 34.48 11.57
N ALA A 496 -14.43 35.03 11.65
CA ALA A 496 -15.31 35.22 10.51
C ALA A 496 -14.69 36.11 9.43
N SER A 497 -14.01 37.19 9.84
CA SER A 497 -13.27 38.06 8.93
C SER A 497 -12.08 37.34 8.28
N ILE A 498 -11.34 36.52 9.04
CA ILE A 498 -10.18 35.77 8.53
C ILE A 498 -10.61 34.73 7.49
N LEU A 499 -11.69 33.99 7.75
CA LEU A 499 -12.18 32.94 6.87
C LEU A 499 -13.11 33.44 5.76
N GLN A 500 -13.41 34.74 5.72
CA GLN A 500 -14.39 35.34 4.80
C GLN A 500 -15.74 34.60 4.83
N ARG A 501 -16.23 34.33 6.06
CA ARG A 501 -17.49 33.65 6.33
C ARG A 501 -18.41 34.53 7.16
N SER A 502 -19.71 34.23 7.13
CA SER A 502 -20.68 34.95 7.96
C SER A 502 -20.43 34.68 9.44
N ARG A 503 -20.62 35.71 10.29
CA ARG A 503 -20.53 35.56 11.75
C ARG A 503 -21.44 34.44 12.30
N PRO A 504 -22.71 34.31 11.85
CA PRO A 504 -23.56 33.18 12.26
C PRO A 504 -22.97 31.81 11.93
N THR A 505 -22.31 31.65 10.77
CA THR A 505 -21.63 30.40 10.39
C THR A 505 -20.53 30.04 11.39
N ILE A 506 -19.66 30.99 11.70
CA ILE A 506 -18.57 30.76 12.66
C ILE A 506 -19.10 30.50 14.06
N GLU A 507 -20.10 31.25 14.52
CA GLU A 507 -20.72 31.01 15.84
C GLU A 507 -21.35 29.61 15.93
N ARG A 508 -21.97 29.12 14.85
CA ARG A 508 -22.48 27.74 14.78
C ARG A 508 -21.35 26.71 14.91
N GLN A 509 -20.27 26.86 14.18
CA GLN A 509 -19.13 25.93 14.26
C GLN A 509 -18.40 26.02 15.61
N MET A 510 -18.30 27.21 16.21
CA MET A 510 -17.71 27.38 17.54
C MET A 510 -18.52 26.70 18.65
N ARG A 511 -19.84 26.64 18.52
CA ARG A 511 -20.67 25.82 19.43
C ARG A 511 -20.35 24.33 19.30
N ARG A 512 -20.13 23.83 18.08
CA ARG A 512 -19.73 22.45 17.83
C ARG A 512 -18.33 22.16 18.37
N ALA A 513 -17.36 23.05 18.12
CA ALA A 513 -16.01 22.93 18.68
C ALA A 513 -16.03 22.91 20.22
N LYS A 514 -16.94 23.67 20.84
CA LYS A 514 -17.14 23.66 22.30
C LYS A 514 -17.78 22.36 22.78
N ALA A 515 -18.76 21.83 22.05
CA ALA A 515 -19.39 20.54 22.36
C ALA A 515 -18.38 19.37 22.28
N LEU A 516 -17.49 19.40 21.29
CA LEU A 516 -16.37 18.46 21.14
C LEU A 516 -15.25 18.66 22.16
N ASN A 517 -15.39 19.62 23.08
CA ASN A 517 -14.39 20.00 24.06
C ASN A 517 -13.04 20.39 23.42
N ILE A 518 -13.06 20.97 22.21
CA ILE A 518 -11.86 21.42 21.47
C ILE A 518 -11.49 22.84 21.88
N VAL A 519 -12.49 23.74 21.96
CA VAL A 519 -12.29 25.16 22.31
C VAL A 519 -13.12 25.55 23.53
N ARG A 520 -12.64 26.54 24.27
CA ARG A 520 -13.36 27.22 25.37
C ARG A 520 -13.22 28.73 25.24
N PHE A 521 -14.25 29.48 25.65
CA PHE A 521 -14.19 30.94 25.75
C PHE A 521 -13.69 31.32 27.14
N LEU A 522 -12.65 32.15 27.23
CA LEU A 522 -12.10 32.66 28.50
C LEU A 522 -12.19 34.18 28.54
N GLY A 523 -12.55 34.71 29.72
CA GLY A 523 -12.66 36.14 30.00
C GLY A 523 -14.09 36.70 29.90
N PRO A 524 -14.28 37.99 30.22
CA PRO A 524 -15.58 38.65 30.17
C PRO A 524 -16.16 38.68 28.75
N THR A 525 -17.49 38.60 28.57
CA THR A 525 -18.13 38.53 27.24
C THR A 525 -17.70 39.66 26.28
N LYS A 526 -17.34 40.84 26.81
CA LYS A 526 -16.87 41.99 26.03
C LYS A 526 -15.39 41.96 25.67
N THR A 527 -14.53 41.33 26.46
CA THR A 527 -13.06 41.40 26.32
C THR A 527 -12.35 40.05 26.19
N GLY A 528 -13.06 38.96 26.46
CA GLY A 528 -12.59 37.58 26.34
C GLY A 528 -12.55 37.07 24.90
N GLY A 529 -12.04 35.85 24.75
CA GLY A 529 -11.82 35.19 23.46
C GLY A 529 -11.73 33.68 23.58
N TYR A 530 -11.56 33.00 22.45
CA TYR A 530 -11.50 31.54 22.40
C TYR A 530 -10.08 31.00 22.52
N TYR A 531 -9.94 29.90 23.26
CA TYR A 531 -8.70 29.20 23.55
C TYR A 531 -8.93 27.70 23.34
N ILE A 532 -7.87 26.97 23.00
CA ILE A 532 -7.90 25.51 22.97
C ILE A 532 -8.02 24.99 24.41
N THR A 533 -8.68 23.83 24.56
CA THR A 533 -8.78 23.14 25.84
C THR A 533 -7.54 22.28 26.10
N GLU A 534 -7.23 22.07 27.37
CA GLU A 534 -6.18 21.13 27.78
C GLU A 534 -6.50 19.69 27.33
N TYR A 535 -7.78 19.34 27.24
CA TYR A 535 -8.27 18.06 26.70
C TYR A 535 -7.78 17.80 25.26
N PHE A 536 -7.85 18.84 24.42
CA PHE A 536 -7.49 18.74 23.02
C PHE A 536 -5.97 18.87 22.82
N GLU A 537 -5.31 19.78 23.54
CA GLU A 537 -3.85 19.92 23.55
C GLU A 537 -3.16 18.59 23.93
N ASN A 538 -3.64 17.89 24.96
CA ASN A 538 -3.06 16.62 25.36
C ASN A 538 -3.18 15.50 24.30
N ARG A 539 -4.27 15.52 23.51
CA ARG A 539 -4.49 14.56 22.41
C ARG A 539 -3.70 14.92 21.15
N LEU A 540 -3.33 16.17 20.96
CA LEU A 540 -2.40 16.56 19.90
C LEU A 540 -0.96 16.08 20.19
N VAL A 541 -0.61 15.87 21.46
CA VAL A 541 0.75 15.45 21.88
C VAL A 541 0.88 13.93 22.06
N LYS A 542 -0.20 13.24 22.42
CA LYS A 542 -0.23 11.77 22.54
C LYS A 542 -0.77 11.18 21.23
N ASN A 543 0.09 10.55 20.43
CA ASN A 543 -0.28 9.77 19.25
C ASN A 543 -1.04 8.49 19.66
N ASP A 544 -2.29 8.63 20.11
CA ASP A 544 -3.24 7.52 20.24
C ASP A 544 -4.22 7.51 19.06
#